data_AF-A0A0C4E567-F1
#
_entry.id   AF-A0A0C4E567-F1
#
_cell.length_a   1.000
_cell.length_b   1.000
_cell.length_c   1.000
_cell.angle_alpha   90.00
_cell.angle_beta   90.00
_cell.angle_gamma   90.00
#
_symmetry.space_group_name_H-M   'P 1'
#
loop_
_entity.id
_entity.type
_entity.pdbx_description
1 polymer ?
#
loop_
_entity_poly.entity_id
_entity_poly.type
_entity_poly.pdbx_seq_one_letter_code
_entity_poly.pdbx_strand_id
1 'polypeptide(L)'
;MSGDGVVLHEGGTVIVMEGPQFSTRAESRLYRSWGGSVINMSTLPEAKLAREAELAYQPICMATDYDCWHSTDDVDVAMVMKYMAANGENAKHLVAAVLDRLAEPEHADLVCAKHLEGASVGAVKFLTKPAGRGQPGRSNVEYLFPGFLSSLDS
;
A
#
# COMPACT_ATOMS: atom_id res chain seq x y z
N MET A 1 8.59 -13.68 15.30
CA MET A 1 7.92 -14.89 14.78
C MET A 1 8.93 -15.66 13.94
N SER A 2 9.25 -16.88 14.34
CA SER A 2 10.28 -17.70 13.70
C SER A 2 9.62 -18.61 12.67
N GLY A 3 9.48 -18.14 11.43
CA GLY A 3 9.09 -18.97 10.29
C GLY A 3 10.33 -19.29 9.45
N ASP A 4 10.68 -20.57 9.32
CA ASP A 4 11.54 -21.16 8.28
C ASP A 4 12.65 -20.26 7.67
N GLY A 5 13.47 -19.60 8.51
CA GLY A 5 14.60 -18.78 8.04
C GLY A 5 14.23 -17.46 7.37
N VAL A 6 12.97 -17.02 7.43
CA VAL A 6 12.52 -15.73 6.90
C VAL A 6 12.82 -14.62 7.90
N VAL A 7 13.55 -13.59 7.45
CA VAL A 7 13.86 -12.40 8.25
C VAL A 7 12.80 -11.34 7.98
N LEU A 8 12.12 -10.90 9.04
CA LEU A 8 11.21 -9.76 8.99
C LEU A 8 11.97 -8.48 9.37
N HIS A 9 11.87 -7.46 8.53
CA HIS A 9 12.37 -6.12 8.82
C HIS A 9 11.20 -5.24 9.28
N GLU A 10 11.26 -4.74 10.51
CA GLU A 10 10.23 -3.87 11.10
C GLU A 10 10.42 -2.43 10.62
N GLY A 11 10.00 -2.18 9.37
CA GLY A 11 9.97 -0.85 8.77
C GLY A 11 10.93 -0.65 7.60
N GLY A 12 10.78 0.49 6.94
CA GLY A 12 11.55 0.88 5.76
C GLY A 12 10.77 1.89 4.91
N THR A 13 11.49 2.55 4.00
CA THR A 13 10.89 3.48 3.04
C THR A 13 10.75 2.80 1.68
N VAL A 14 9.51 2.71 1.19
CA VAL A 14 9.20 2.20 -0.16
C VAL A 14 9.34 3.34 -1.15
N ILE A 15 10.21 3.15 -2.16
CA ILE A 15 10.27 4.02 -3.33
C ILE A 15 9.36 3.41 -4.40
N VAL A 16 8.44 4.22 -4.93
CA VAL A 16 7.56 3.79 -6.02
C VAL A 16 7.99 4.50 -7.31
N MET A 17 8.40 3.70 -8.29
CA MET A 17 8.77 4.17 -9.63
C MET A 17 7.70 3.76 -10.65
N GLU A 18 7.68 4.42 -11.82
CA GLU A 18 6.66 4.17 -12.84
C GLU A 18 6.81 2.79 -13.52
N GLY A 19 8.04 2.34 -13.80
CA GLY A 19 8.29 1.14 -14.59
C GLY A 19 7.86 1.27 -16.07
N PRO A 20 7.79 0.18 -16.85
CA PRO A 20 8.07 -1.22 -16.48
C PRO A 20 9.56 -1.59 -16.47
N GLN A 21 10.45 -0.70 -16.92
CA GLN A 21 11.89 -0.93 -16.88
C GLN A 21 12.42 -0.85 -15.44
N PHE A 22 13.43 -1.66 -15.14
CA PHE A 22 14.18 -1.53 -13.89
C PHE A 22 14.98 -0.24 -13.86
N SER A 23 15.32 0.20 -12.65
CA SER A 23 16.10 1.41 -12.43
C SER A 23 17.51 1.26 -12.99
N THR A 24 18.04 2.33 -13.55
CA THR A 24 19.46 2.44 -13.83
C THR A 24 20.25 2.49 -12.51
N ARG A 25 21.53 2.12 -12.56
CA ARG A 25 22.41 2.20 -11.38
C ARG A 25 22.50 3.61 -10.78
N ALA A 26 22.32 4.66 -11.59
CA ALA A 26 22.30 6.03 -11.12
C ALA A 26 21.04 6.32 -10.29
N GLU A 27 19.88 5.88 -10.76
CA GLU A 27 18.60 5.99 -10.05
C GLU A 27 18.63 5.18 -8.75
N SER A 28 19.09 3.92 -8.78
CA SER A 28 19.20 3.11 -7.55
C SER A 28 20.10 3.77 -6.50
N ARG A 29 21.19 4.43 -6.90
CA ARG A 29 22.06 5.19 -5.97
C ARG A 29 21.37 6.42 -5.41
N LEU A 30 20.58 7.14 -6.23
CA LEU A 30 19.79 8.28 -5.78
C LEU A 30 18.72 7.84 -4.77
N TYR A 31 17.98 6.77 -5.04
CA TYR A 31 16.95 6.27 -4.13
C TYR A 31 17.52 5.83 -2.79
N ARG A 32 18.69 5.20 -2.79
CA ARG A 32 19.41 4.87 -1.55
C ARG A 32 19.88 6.11 -0.80
N SER A 33 20.29 7.18 -1.49
CA SER A 33 20.68 8.43 -0.82
C SER A 33 19.49 9.16 -0.18
N TRP A 34 18.27 8.91 -0.67
CA TRP A 34 17.02 9.35 -0.04
C TRP A 34 16.55 8.45 1.12
N GLY A 35 17.27 7.36 1.42
CA GLY A 35 16.89 6.42 2.47
C GLY A 35 15.89 5.35 2.03
N GLY A 36 15.66 5.18 0.72
CA GLY A 36 14.84 4.10 0.18
C GLY A 36 15.37 2.73 0.61
N SER A 37 14.51 1.92 1.23
CA SER A 37 14.83 0.58 1.71
C SER A 37 14.40 -0.50 0.71
N VAL A 38 13.27 -0.29 0.04
CA VAL A 38 12.73 -1.18 -1.01
C VAL A 38 12.18 -0.35 -2.15
N ILE A 39 12.13 -0.92 -3.36
CA ILE A 39 11.58 -0.28 -4.55
C ILE A 39 10.49 -1.16 -5.15
N ASN A 40 9.39 -0.56 -5.60
CA ASN A 40 8.34 -1.25 -6.36
C ASN A 40 7.65 -0.29 -7.35
N MET A 41 6.60 -0.78 -8.01
CA MET A 41 5.85 -0.03 -9.04
C MET A 41 4.33 0.02 -8.76
N SER A 42 3.88 -0.42 -7.58
CA SER A 42 2.45 -0.66 -7.31
C SER A 42 1.90 0.03 -6.06
N THR A 43 2.74 0.34 -5.06
CA THR A 43 2.24 0.94 -3.80
C THR A 43 1.63 2.32 -4.00
N LEU A 44 1.99 3.04 -5.06
CA LEU A 44 1.28 4.22 -5.54
C LEU A 44 0.66 3.91 -6.91
N PRO A 45 -0.59 4.33 -7.16
CA PRO A 45 -1.44 5.18 -6.33
C PRO A 45 -2.23 4.46 -5.23
N GLU A 46 -2.08 3.14 -5.07
CA GLU A 46 -2.90 2.31 -4.18
C GLU A 46 -3.01 2.82 -2.73
N ALA A 47 -1.87 3.17 -2.11
CA ALA A 47 -1.85 3.68 -0.73
C ALA A 47 -2.60 5.02 -0.57
N LYS A 48 -2.56 5.88 -1.60
CA LYS A 48 -3.29 7.17 -1.57
C LYS A 48 -4.79 6.93 -1.71
N LEU A 49 -5.19 6.05 -2.61
CA LEU A 49 -6.60 5.70 -2.80
C LEU A 49 -7.19 5.02 -1.56
N ALA A 50 -6.44 4.12 -0.92
CA ALA A 50 -6.86 3.50 0.34
C ALA A 50 -7.03 4.55 1.45
N ARG A 51 -6.13 5.53 1.52
CA ARG A 51 -6.25 6.65 2.47
C ARG A 51 -7.46 7.52 2.20
N GLU A 52 -7.72 7.85 0.94
CA GLU A 52 -8.91 8.61 0.53
C GLU A 52 -10.19 7.84 0.82
N ALA A 53 -10.18 6.51 0.66
CA ALA A 53 -11.27 5.58 0.99
C ALA A 53 -11.45 5.30 2.50
N GLU A 54 -10.66 5.93 3.37
CA GLU A 54 -10.67 5.71 4.83
C GLU A 54 -10.41 4.24 5.22
N LEU A 55 -9.57 3.52 4.45
CA LEU A 55 -9.21 2.13 4.69
C LEU A 55 -7.87 2.00 5.43
N ALA A 56 -7.76 0.99 6.29
CA ALA A 56 -6.49 0.59 6.87
C ALA A 56 -5.65 -0.08 5.78
N TYR A 57 -4.46 0.45 5.51
CA TYR A 57 -3.56 -0.03 4.46
C TYR A 57 -2.16 -0.28 5.01
N GLN A 58 -1.66 -1.50 4.83
CA GLN A 58 -0.30 -1.88 5.22
C GLN A 58 0.32 -2.75 4.11
N PRO A 59 1.30 -2.24 3.36
CA PRO A 59 2.00 -3.05 2.37
C PRO A 59 2.94 -4.04 3.05
N ILE A 60 2.94 -5.28 2.57
CA ILE A 60 3.93 -6.30 2.94
C ILE A 60 4.87 -6.45 1.75
N CYS A 61 6.05 -5.83 1.84
CA CYS A 61 7.04 -5.86 0.77
C CYS A 61 7.96 -7.07 0.92
N MET A 62 8.05 -7.89 -0.12
CA MET A 62 8.94 -9.05 -0.15
C MET A 62 10.06 -8.77 -1.14
N ALA A 63 11.29 -8.74 -0.64
CA ALA A 63 12.46 -8.56 -1.50
C ALA A 63 12.61 -9.78 -2.41
N THR A 64 12.51 -9.56 -3.72
CA THR A 64 12.76 -10.59 -4.76
C THR A 64 14.18 -10.55 -5.28
N ASP A 65 14.82 -9.39 -5.20
CA ASP A 65 16.15 -9.09 -5.74
C ASP A 65 16.72 -7.84 -5.05
N TYR A 66 17.98 -7.54 -5.37
CA TYR A 66 18.69 -6.38 -4.84
C TYR A 66 18.75 -5.21 -5.84
N ASP A 67 17.85 -5.12 -6.83
CA ASP A 67 17.88 -4.08 -7.87
C ASP A 67 19.26 -3.95 -8.56
N CYS A 68 19.47 -2.96 -9.43
CA CYS A 68 20.70 -2.82 -10.20
C CYS A 68 21.89 -2.19 -9.42
N TRP A 69 21.81 -2.05 -8.09
CA TRP A 69 22.90 -1.48 -7.28
C TRP A 69 23.95 -2.51 -6.89
N HIS A 70 23.60 -3.79 -6.84
CA HIS A 70 24.54 -4.87 -6.55
C HIS A 70 25.32 -5.23 -7.82
N SER A 71 26.65 -5.33 -7.71
CA SER A 71 27.55 -5.37 -8.87
C SER A 71 27.86 -6.76 -9.41
N THR A 72 27.27 -7.83 -8.86
CA THR A 72 27.64 -9.21 -9.24
C THR A 72 26.67 -9.92 -10.17
N ASP A 73 25.38 -9.54 -10.23
CA ASP A 73 24.40 -10.17 -11.14
C ASP A 73 23.34 -9.14 -11.54
N ASP A 74 23.10 -8.99 -12.85
CA ASP A 74 21.97 -8.21 -13.35
C ASP A 74 20.66 -8.93 -13.02
N VAL A 75 19.60 -8.17 -12.69
CA VAL A 75 18.28 -8.73 -12.33
C VAL A 75 17.68 -9.43 -13.55
N ASP A 76 17.61 -10.76 -13.51
CA ASP A 76 16.92 -11.58 -14.52
C ASP A 76 15.48 -11.85 -14.11
N VAL A 77 14.55 -11.69 -15.05
CA VAL A 77 13.11 -11.94 -14.88
C VAL A 77 12.84 -13.36 -14.39
N ALA A 78 13.61 -14.35 -14.86
CA ALA A 78 13.45 -15.74 -14.42
C ALA A 78 13.78 -15.91 -12.93
N MET A 79 14.77 -15.18 -12.42
CA MET A 79 15.14 -15.17 -11.00
C MET A 79 14.05 -14.52 -10.15
N VAL A 80 13.53 -13.38 -10.59
CA VAL A 80 12.40 -12.69 -9.93
C VAL A 80 11.19 -13.62 -9.82
N MET A 81 10.81 -14.29 -10.90
CA MET A 81 9.66 -15.20 -10.90
C MET A 81 9.84 -16.39 -9.94
N LYS A 82 11.05 -16.95 -9.85
CA LYS A 82 11.36 -18.04 -8.91
C LYS A 82 11.23 -17.58 -7.46
N TYR A 83 11.82 -16.43 -7.10
CA TYR A 83 11.72 -15.90 -5.74
C TYR A 83 10.30 -15.44 -5.42
N MET A 84 9.56 -14.90 -6.39
CA MET A 84 8.17 -14.51 -6.20
C MET A 84 7.27 -15.69 -5.83
N ALA A 85 7.47 -16.87 -6.44
CA ALA A 85 6.72 -18.07 -6.07
C ALA A 85 7.01 -18.53 -4.63
N ALA A 86 8.29 -18.57 -4.23
CA ALA A 86 8.68 -18.94 -2.87
C ALA A 86 8.20 -17.89 -1.84
N ASN A 87 8.31 -16.61 -2.17
CA ASN A 87 7.84 -15.50 -1.35
C ASN A 87 6.31 -15.52 -1.21
N GLY A 88 5.57 -15.93 -2.26
CA GLY A 88 4.12 -16.05 -2.23
C GLY A 88 3.61 -17.03 -1.17
N GLU A 89 4.27 -18.17 -0.98
CA GLU A 89 3.89 -19.11 0.09
C GLU A 89 4.20 -18.53 1.48
N ASN A 90 5.34 -17.87 1.64
CA ASN A 90 5.67 -17.17 2.89
C ASN A 90 4.67 -16.04 3.21
N ALA A 91 4.17 -15.34 2.18
CA ALA A 91 3.13 -14.31 2.32
C ALA A 91 1.85 -14.90 2.89
N LYS A 92 1.40 -16.04 2.34
CA LYS A 92 0.20 -16.72 2.82
C LYS A 92 0.36 -17.15 4.27
N HIS A 93 1.50 -17.71 4.65
CA HIS A 93 1.77 -18.10 6.03
C HIS A 93 1.76 -16.90 6.98
N LEU A 94 2.41 -15.79 6.59
CA LEU A 94 2.41 -14.57 7.39
C LEU A 94 0.99 -14.01 7.56
N VAL A 95 0.23 -13.91 6.46
CA VAL A 95 -1.15 -13.42 6.49
C VAL A 95 -2.01 -14.32 7.35
N ALA A 96 -1.94 -15.65 7.18
CA ALA A 96 -2.69 -16.60 8.00
C ALA A 96 -2.36 -16.46 9.51
N ALA A 97 -1.09 -16.28 9.85
CA ALA A 97 -0.66 -16.12 11.25
C ALA A 97 -1.11 -14.80 11.89
N VAL A 98 -1.30 -13.76 11.08
CA VAL A 98 -1.68 -12.41 11.55
C VAL A 98 -3.20 -12.20 11.50
N LEU A 99 -3.92 -12.87 10.60
CA LEU A 99 -5.37 -12.72 10.43
C LEU A 99 -6.15 -13.02 11.71
N ASP A 100 -5.82 -14.12 12.40
CA ASP A 100 -6.48 -14.50 13.65
C ASP A 100 -6.30 -13.41 14.71
N ARG A 101 -5.12 -12.79 14.77
CA ARG A 101 -4.84 -11.66 15.66
C ARG A 101 -5.63 -10.43 15.26
N LEU A 102 -5.61 -10.04 13.99
CA LEU A 102 -6.35 -8.86 13.52
C LEU A 102 -7.87 -9.00 13.70
N ALA A 103 -8.40 -10.22 13.72
CA ALA A 103 -9.81 -10.49 13.97
C ALA A 103 -10.23 -10.36 15.45
N GLU A 104 -9.27 -10.25 16.38
CA GLU A 104 -9.57 -10.06 17.80
C GLU A 104 -10.29 -8.70 18.01
N PRO A 105 -11.36 -8.62 18.82
CA PRO A 105 -12.17 -7.41 18.98
C PRO A 105 -11.38 -6.16 19.41
N GLU A 106 -10.28 -6.34 20.12
CA GLU A 106 -9.38 -5.25 20.56
C GLU A 106 -8.71 -4.51 19.39
N HIS A 107 -8.61 -5.14 18.22
CA HIS A 107 -8.02 -4.55 17.02
C HIS A 107 -9.06 -4.03 16.02
N ALA A 108 -10.36 -4.15 16.31
CA ALA A 108 -11.43 -3.76 15.39
C ALA A 108 -11.34 -2.28 14.97
N ASP A 109 -11.01 -1.38 15.88
CA ASP A 109 -10.88 0.06 15.60
C ASP A 109 -9.72 0.36 14.64
N LEU A 110 -8.63 -0.40 14.77
CA LEU A 110 -7.45 -0.29 13.90
C LEU A 110 -7.77 -0.83 12.49
N VAL A 111 -8.33 -2.03 12.40
CA VAL A 111 -8.66 -2.71 11.14
C VAL A 111 -9.71 -1.94 10.35
N CYS A 112 -10.72 -1.39 11.03
CA CYS A 112 -11.74 -0.54 10.41
C CYS A 112 -11.28 0.91 10.22
N ALA A 113 -10.01 1.23 10.50
CA ALA A 113 -9.45 2.57 10.36
C ALA A 113 -10.30 3.68 10.97
N LYS A 114 -10.92 3.46 12.13
CA LYS A 114 -11.83 4.44 12.77
C LYS A 114 -11.21 5.81 13.01
N HIS A 115 -9.89 5.87 13.16
CA HIS A 115 -9.13 7.12 13.28
C HIS A 115 -9.18 8.00 12.01
N LEU A 116 -9.65 7.47 10.88
CA LEU A 116 -9.84 8.17 9.61
C LEU A 116 -11.30 8.49 9.32
N GLU A 117 -12.24 8.01 10.14
CA GLU A 117 -13.67 8.14 9.88
C GLU A 117 -14.07 9.62 9.73
N GLY A 118 -14.61 9.96 8.56
CA GLY A 118 -15.04 11.32 8.23
C GLY A 118 -13.92 12.27 7.81
N ALA A 119 -12.67 11.82 7.70
CA ALA A 119 -11.56 12.64 7.19
C ALA A 119 -11.82 13.15 5.77
N SER A 120 -12.46 12.33 4.93
CA SER A 120 -12.80 12.65 3.55
C SER A 120 -14.05 13.55 3.44
N VAL A 121 -14.94 13.54 4.43
CA VAL A 121 -16.15 14.39 4.49
C VAL A 121 -15.76 15.86 4.52
N GLY A 122 -14.80 16.24 5.37
CA GLY A 122 -14.33 17.62 5.49
C GLY A 122 -13.80 18.17 4.16
N ALA A 123 -12.99 17.38 3.44
CA ALA A 123 -12.45 17.78 2.15
C ALA A 123 -13.57 18.08 1.13
N VAL A 124 -14.57 17.22 1.00
CA VAL A 124 -15.65 17.42 0.03
C VAL A 124 -16.62 18.54 0.45
N LYS A 125 -16.89 18.69 1.76
CA LYS A 125 -17.76 19.75 2.29
C LYS A 125 -17.24 21.14 1.96
N PHE A 126 -15.94 21.36 2.13
CA PHE A 126 -15.34 22.69 2.03
C PHE A 126 -14.69 22.99 0.67
N LEU A 127 -14.15 21.99 -0.04
CA LEU A 127 -13.41 22.21 -1.29
C LEU A 127 -14.27 22.07 -2.54
N THR A 128 -15.32 21.25 -2.51
CA THR A 128 -16.15 20.96 -3.70
C THR A 128 -17.54 21.58 -3.59
N LYS A 129 -17.79 22.64 -4.36
CA LYS A 129 -19.10 23.33 -4.40
C LYS A 129 -20.22 22.36 -4.84
N PRO A 130 -21.43 22.45 -4.25
CA PRO A 130 -22.56 21.60 -4.63
C PRO A 130 -22.87 21.61 -6.14
N ALA A 131 -22.77 22.77 -6.80
CA ALA A 131 -23.00 22.91 -8.24
C ALA A 131 -21.97 22.18 -9.13
N GLY A 132 -20.79 21.87 -8.60
CA GLY A 132 -19.75 21.10 -9.30
C GLY A 132 -19.86 19.58 -9.11
N ARG A 133 -20.80 19.11 -8.27
CA ARG A 133 -20.98 17.69 -7.96
C ARG A 133 -21.93 17.05 -8.99
N GLY A 134 -21.37 16.56 -10.09
CA GLY A 134 -22.13 15.83 -11.11
C GLY A 134 -22.79 14.56 -10.57
N GLN A 135 -23.86 14.11 -11.23
CA GLN A 135 -24.61 12.92 -10.82
C GLN A 135 -23.75 11.65 -10.68
N PRO A 136 -22.83 11.34 -11.62
CA PRO A 136 -21.96 10.17 -11.48
C PRO A 136 -21.03 10.24 -10.27
N GLY A 137 -20.47 11.42 -9.99
CA GLY A 137 -19.60 11.63 -8.84
C GLY A 137 -20.34 11.44 -7.51
N ARG A 138 -21.59 11.89 -7.43
CA ARG A 138 -22.46 11.66 -6.27
C ARG A 138 -22.73 10.18 -6.04
N SER A 139 -23.11 9.44 -7.07
CA SER A 139 -23.35 8.00 -6.95
C SER A 139 -22.10 7.22 -6.53
N ASN A 140 -20.94 7.57 -7.07
CA ASN A 140 -19.68 6.89 -6.73
C ASN A 140 -19.25 7.15 -5.29
N VAL A 141 -19.38 8.39 -4.83
CA VAL A 141 -19.06 8.75 -3.43
C VAL A 141 -20.02 8.08 -2.47
N GLU A 142 -21.32 8.05 -2.76
CA GLU A 142 -22.31 7.36 -1.92
C GLU A 142 -22.08 5.84 -1.87
N TYR A 143 -21.57 5.25 -2.95
CA TYR A 143 -21.16 3.84 -2.96
C TYR A 143 -19.95 3.57 -2.08
N LEU A 144 -18.93 4.42 -2.13
CA LEU A 144 -17.72 4.28 -1.31
C LEU A 144 -17.97 4.64 0.15
N PHE A 145 -18.85 5.62 0.41
CA PHE A 145 -19.19 6.13 1.72
C PHE A 145 -20.72 6.26 1.85
N PRO A 146 -21.41 5.20 2.31
CA PRO A 146 -22.86 5.26 2.51
C PRO A 146 -23.25 6.34 3.52
N GLY A 147 -24.24 7.18 3.18
CA GLY A 147 -24.71 8.30 4.00
C GLY A 147 -23.85 9.56 3.92
N PHE A 148 -22.82 9.58 3.08
CA PHE A 148 -21.88 10.70 2.95
C PHE A 148 -22.56 11.97 2.44
N LEU A 149 -23.47 11.88 1.48
CA LEU A 149 -24.16 13.07 1.01
C LEU A 149 -25.10 13.66 2.07
N SER A 150 -25.73 12.82 2.88
CA SER A 150 -26.61 13.26 3.97
C SER A 150 -25.83 13.95 5.10
N SER A 151 -24.60 13.53 5.40
CA SER A 151 -23.76 14.15 6.42
C SER A 151 -23.17 15.51 6.01
N LEU A 152 -23.19 15.83 4.72
CA LEU A 152 -22.77 17.13 4.21
C LEU A 152 -23.78 18.24 4.49
N ASP A 153 -25.06 17.89 4.58
CA ASP A 153 -26.18 18.84 4.74
C ASP A 153 -26.60 19.07 6.21
N SER A 154 -26.05 18.28 7.14
CA SER A 154 -26.13 18.48 8.61
C SER A 154 -25.03 19.40 9.13
#